data_AF-A0A8X7R5A8-F1
#
_entry.id   AF-A0A8X7R5A8-F1
#
_cell.length_a   1.000
_cell.length_b   1.000
_cell.length_c   1.000
_cell.angle_alpha   90.00
_cell.angle_beta   90.00
_cell.angle_gamma   90.00
#
_symmetry.space_group_name_H-M   'P 1'
#
loop_
_entity.id
_entity.type
_entity.pdbx_description
1 polymer ?
#
loop_
_entity_poly.entity_id
_entity_poly.type
_entity_poly.pdbx_seq_one_letter_code
_entity_poly.pdbx_strand_id
1 'polypeptide(L)'
;MHCIKIPFHCQTQIVTYVSMSSSSPEDDEDCVVAVKFLAPQLSFCKPAGKSKPEWTNIKIESSCFYSSRVMFSKKDDMFRIPGSGGHLIGSWDPCKPSDDPKL
;
A
#
# COMPACT_ATOMS: atom_id res chain seq x y z
N MET A 1 -9.19 14.94 -11.96
CA MET A 1 -9.40 13.77 -11.09
C MET A 1 -9.21 12.52 -11.94
N HIS A 2 -8.03 11.90 -11.94
CA HIS A 2 -7.76 10.68 -12.71
C HIS A 2 -8.20 9.48 -11.87
N CYS A 3 -9.10 8.65 -12.39
CA CYS A 3 -9.57 7.47 -11.66
C CYS A 3 -8.56 6.33 -11.80
N ILE A 4 -7.89 5.98 -10.70
CA ILE A 4 -7.08 4.76 -10.63
C ILE A 4 -8.05 3.57 -10.58
N LYS A 5 -8.07 2.76 -11.64
CA LYS A 5 -8.84 1.51 -11.68
C LYS A 5 -8.07 0.41 -10.96
N ILE A 6 -8.67 -0.12 -9.91
CA ILE A 6 -8.14 -1.26 -9.16
C ILE A 6 -8.72 -2.53 -9.80
N PRO A 7 -7.92 -3.35 -10.53
CA PRO A 7 -8.39 -4.59 -11.12
C PRO A 7 -8.66 -5.58 -10.00
N PHE A 8 -9.94 -5.84 -9.76
CA PHE A 8 -10.40 -6.62 -8.64
C PHE A 8 -10.96 -7.95 -9.12
N HIS A 9 -10.15 -9.01 -9.07
CA HIS A 9 -10.61 -10.36 -9.34
C HIS A 9 -11.31 -10.91 -8.08
N CYS A 10 -12.62 -10.61 -7.96
CA CYS A 10 -13.62 -11.27 -7.11
C CYS A 10 -13.24 -11.64 -5.66
N GLN A 11 -13.39 -10.70 -4.71
CA GLN A 11 -13.72 -10.95 -3.29
C GLN A 11 -14.08 -9.61 -2.64
N THR A 12 -15.31 -9.13 -2.47
CA THR A 12 -15.63 -7.79 -1.87
C THR A 12 -14.66 -7.31 -0.75
N GLN A 13 -13.57 -6.62 -1.11
CA GLN A 13 -12.60 -6.08 -0.16
C GLN A 13 -12.75 -4.57 -0.21
N ILE A 14 -13.28 -4.04 0.88
CA ILE A 14 -13.51 -2.62 1.05
C ILE A 14 -12.15 -1.95 1.25
N VAL A 15 -11.83 -0.98 0.40
CA VAL A 15 -10.66 -0.11 0.58
C VAL A 15 -10.91 0.74 1.83
N THR A 16 -10.03 0.60 2.82
CA THR A 16 -10.13 1.34 4.09
C THR A 16 -9.14 2.49 4.17
N TYR A 17 -7.95 2.33 3.60
CA TYR A 17 -6.92 3.37 3.61
C TYR A 17 -6.13 3.41 2.31
N VAL A 18 -5.72 4.61 1.92
CA VAL A 18 -4.88 4.86 0.75
C VAL A 18 -3.74 5.78 1.15
N SER A 19 -2.53 5.49 0.68
CA SER A 19 -1.36 6.35 0.86
C SER A 19 -0.54 6.39 -0.42
N MET A 20 0.11 7.51 -0.69
CA MET A 20 0.91 7.73 -1.89
C MET A 20 2.33 8.13 -1.48
N SER A 21 3.32 7.68 -2.25
CA SER A 21 4.72 8.08 -2.01
C SER A 21 4.98 9.55 -2.35
N SER A 22 4.24 10.07 -3.33
CA SER A 22 4.34 11.44 -3.81
C SER A 22 3.00 12.17 -3.68
N SER A 23 3.09 13.48 -3.46
CA SER A 23 1.93 14.39 -3.50
C SER A 23 1.51 14.75 -4.93
N SER A 24 2.39 14.49 -5.91
CA SER A 24 2.18 14.79 -7.33
C SER A 24 2.39 13.49 -8.15
N PRO A 25 1.49 12.50 -8.03
CA PRO A 25 1.65 11.19 -8.65
C PRO A 25 1.60 11.21 -10.19
N GLU A 26 1.18 12.32 -10.79
CA GLU A 26 1.13 12.53 -12.24
C GLU A 26 2.47 12.99 -12.84
N ASP A 27 3.31 13.64 -12.03
CA ASP A 27 4.62 14.17 -12.44
C ASP A 27 5.78 13.26 -11.98
N ASP A 28 5.48 12.20 -11.22
CA ASP A 28 6.44 11.30 -10.61
C ASP A 28 6.23 9.86 -11.11
N GLU A 29 7.06 9.47 -12.07
CA GLU A 29 7.06 8.12 -12.69
C GLU A 29 7.35 7.00 -11.69
N ASP A 30 7.99 7.32 -10.56
CA ASP A 30 8.28 6.39 -9.48
C ASP A 30 7.24 6.44 -8.36
N CYS A 31 6.16 7.21 -8.54
CA CYS A 31 5.10 7.26 -7.55
C CYS A 31 4.47 5.88 -7.34
N VAL A 32 4.27 5.51 -6.08
CA VAL A 32 3.59 4.28 -5.69
C VAL A 32 2.40 4.65 -4.84
N VAL A 33 1.28 4.00 -5.12
CA VAL A 33 0.05 4.06 -4.34
C VAL A 33 -0.07 2.76 -3.56
N ALA A 34 -0.20 2.87 -2.25
CA ALA A 34 -0.53 1.80 -1.35
C ALA A 34 -2.02 1.83 -1.01
N VAL A 35 -2.68 0.69 -1.15
CA VAL A 35 -4.10 0.50 -0.86
C VAL A 35 -4.25 -0.60 0.18
N LYS A 36 -4.82 -0.25 1.34
CA LYS A 36 -5.12 -1.17 2.42
C LYS A 36 -6.60 -1.49 2.41
N PHE A 37 -6.89 -2.77 2.58
CA PHE A 37 -8.26 -3.28 2.61
C PHE A 37 -8.66 -3.63 4.04
N LEU A 38 -9.97 -3.81 4.26
CA LEU A 38 -10.50 -4.36 5.51
C LEU A 38 -10.03 -5.80 5.77
N ALA A 39 -9.67 -6.51 4.71
CA ALA A 39 -9.03 -7.81 4.74
C ALA A 39 -7.53 -7.71 5.08
N PRO A 40 -6.86 -8.84 5.35
CA PRO A 40 -5.39 -8.91 5.50
C PRO A 40 -4.64 -8.67 4.18
N GLN A 41 -5.02 -7.66 3.41
CA GLN A 41 -4.46 -7.35 2.10
C GLN A 41 -3.92 -5.92 2.07
N LEU A 42 -2.71 -5.78 1.54
CA LEU A 42 -2.10 -4.53 1.13
C LEU A 42 -1.73 -4.64 -0.34
N SER A 43 -2.03 -3.63 -1.14
CA SER A 43 -1.69 -3.65 -2.55
C SER A 43 -0.93 -2.39 -2.96
N PHE A 44 0.06 -2.57 -3.83
CA PHE A 44 0.84 -1.49 -4.40
C PHE A 44 0.55 -1.35 -5.88
N CYS A 45 0.52 -0.09 -6.35
CA CYS A 45 0.30 0.27 -7.74
C CYS A 45 1.25 1.41 -8.12
N LYS A 46 1.88 1.31 -9.28
CA LYS A 46 2.56 2.45 -9.93
C LYS A 46 1.61 3.06 -10.97
N PRO A 47 1.05 4.26 -10.73
CA PRO A 47 0.03 4.84 -11.60
C PRO A 47 0.63 5.51 -12.84
N ALA A 48 1.85 6.03 -12.76
CA ALA A 48 2.55 6.69 -13.86
C ALA A 48 3.30 5.67 -14.75
N GLY A 49 3.58 6.05 -16.00
CA GLY A 49 4.43 5.29 -16.92
C GLY A 49 3.82 4.09 -17.65
N LYS A 50 2.59 3.64 -17.33
CA LYS A 50 1.95 2.50 -18.02
C LYS A 50 0.49 2.77 -18.40
N SER A 51 0.09 2.31 -19.59
CA SER A 51 -1.30 2.35 -20.07
C SER A 51 -2.25 1.47 -19.23
N LYS A 52 -1.68 0.51 -18.48
CA LYS A 52 -2.37 -0.29 -17.46
C LYS A 52 -1.51 -0.33 -16.20
N PRO A 53 -2.00 0.18 -15.06
CA PRO A 53 -1.28 0.08 -13.81
C PRO A 53 -1.12 -1.38 -13.39
N GLU A 54 0.10 -1.76 -13.01
CA GLU A 54 0.39 -3.07 -12.43
C GLU A 54 0.14 -3.05 -10.94
N TRP A 55 -0.47 -4.12 -10.44
CA TRP A 55 -0.84 -4.26 -9.03
C TRP A 55 -0.09 -5.42 -8.41
N THR A 56 0.60 -5.14 -7.31
CA THR A 56 1.20 -6.18 -6.47
C THR A 56 0.38 -6.32 -5.21
N ASN A 57 -0.09 -7.53 -4.95
CA ASN A 57 -0.89 -7.85 -3.77
C ASN A 57 -0.02 -8.55 -2.73
N ILE A 58 -0.13 -8.11 -1.48
CA ILE A 58 0.60 -8.63 -0.33
C ILE A 58 -0.41 -9.10 0.68
N LYS A 59 -0.21 -10.30 1.21
CA LYS A 59 -0.98 -10.80 2.34
C LYS A 59 -0.28 -10.38 3.62
N ILE A 60 -0.97 -9.62 4.45
CA ILE A 60 -0.46 -9.23 5.77
C ILE A 60 -0.72 -10.39 6.73
N GLU A 61 0.33 -11.08 7.13
CA GLU A 61 0.22 -12.22 8.05
C GLU A 61 -0.14 -11.78 9.47
N SER A 62 0.45 -10.69 9.96
CA SER A 62 0.19 -10.22 11.34
C SER A 62 -1.12 -9.43 11.46
N SER A 63 -2.02 -9.93 12.29
CA SER A 63 -3.33 -9.32 12.56
C SER A 63 -3.26 -7.95 13.25
N CYS A 64 -2.15 -7.63 13.91
CA CYS A 64 -1.99 -6.34 14.57
C CYS A 64 -2.01 -5.15 13.59
N PHE A 65 -1.81 -5.39 12.30
CA PHE A 65 -1.83 -4.35 11.26
C PHE A 65 -3.17 -4.23 10.51
N TYR A 66 -4.21 -4.98 10.88
CA TYR A 66 -5.45 -5.03 10.07
C TYR A 66 -6.28 -3.77 10.15
N SER A 67 -6.39 -3.16 11.34
CA SER A 67 -7.20 -1.96 11.57
C SER A 67 -6.45 -0.65 11.38
N SER A 68 -5.13 -0.70 11.20
CA SER A 68 -4.29 0.48 11.17
C SER A 68 -4.14 1.08 9.78
N ARG A 69 -3.95 2.41 9.74
CA ARG A 69 -3.73 3.17 8.51
C ARG A 69 -2.33 2.91 7.93
N VAL A 70 -2.26 2.76 6.61
CA VAL A 70 -1.01 2.81 5.86
C VAL A 70 -0.57 4.26 5.61
N MET A 71 0.71 4.54 5.80
CA MET A 71 1.33 5.86 5.61
C MET A 71 2.66 5.73 4.89
N PHE A 72 3.05 6.70 4.08
CA PHE A 72 4.38 6.72 3.46
C PHE A 72 5.39 7.49 4.31
N SER A 73 6.54 6.89 4.58
CA SER A 73 7.69 7.55 5.21
C SER A 73 8.65 8.04 4.14
N LYS A 74 8.70 9.36 3.91
CA LYS A 74 9.68 9.97 2.99
C LYS A 74 11.13 9.80 3.43
N LYS A 75 11.38 9.61 4.73
CA LYS A 75 12.73 9.44 5.27
C LYS A 75 13.31 8.07 4.89
N ASP A 76 12.45 7.07 4.81
CA ASP A 76 12.85 5.66 4.68
C ASP A 76 12.40 5.07 3.34
N ASP A 77 11.70 5.86 2.51
CA ASP A 77 11.08 5.46 1.25
C ASP A 77 10.22 4.19 1.35
N MET A 78 9.50 4.06 2.47
CA MET A 78 8.72 2.86 2.81
C MET A 78 7.31 3.20 3.27
N PHE A 79 6.39 2.29 2.96
CA PHE A 79 5.05 2.32 3.53
C PHE A 79 5.06 1.69 4.93
N ARG A 80 4.51 2.42 5.90
CA ARG A 80 4.45 2.03 7.31
C ARG A 80 3.02 1.82 7.76
N ILE A 81 2.81 0.79 8.58
CA ILE A 81 1.57 0.53 9.28
C ILE A 81 1.89 0.32 10.76
N PRO A 82 1.40 1.18 11.68
CA PRO A 82 1.56 0.95 13.10
C PRO A 82 0.74 -0.27 13.53
N GLY A 83 1.29 -1.13 14.37
CA GLY A 83 0.57 -2.24 14.96
C GLY A 83 -0.40 -1.77 16.05
N SER A 84 -1.54 -2.44 16.17
CA SER A 84 -2.48 -2.25 17.28
C SER A 84 -1.74 -2.44 18.62
N GLY A 85 -1.84 -1.47 19.51
CA GLY A 85 -1.10 -1.45 20.78
C GLY A 85 0.20 -0.65 20.76
N GLY A 86 0.64 -0.14 19.60
CA GLY A 86 1.67 0.91 19.51
C GLY A 86 3.13 0.46 19.68
N HIS A 87 3.39 -0.83 19.85
CA HIS A 87 4.75 -1.37 20.06
C HIS A 87 5.49 -1.79 18.78
N LEU A 88 4.76 -1.95 17.67
CA LEU A 88 5.30 -2.47 16.40
C LEU A 88 4.98 -1.50 15.27
N ILE A 89 5.87 -1.39 14.30
CA ILE A 89 5.61 -0.68 13.04
C ILE A 89 6.05 -1.59 11.91
N GLY A 90 5.08 -2.10 11.14
CA GLY A 90 5.40 -2.85 9.93
C GLY A 90 5.82 -1.89 8.83
N SER A 91 6.93 -2.19 8.15
CA SER A 91 7.46 -1.42 7.03
C SER A 91 7.52 -2.30 5.77
N TRP A 92 6.95 -1.79 4.68
CA TRP A 92 6.92 -2.43 3.37
C TRP A 92 7.63 -1.55 2.34
N ASP A 93 8.60 -2.16 1.66
CA ASP A 93 9.30 -1.57 0.54
C ASP A 93 8.46 -1.77 -0.74
N PRO A 94 8.02 -0.68 -1.41
CA PRO A 94 7.22 -0.82 -2.62
C PRO A 94 7.99 -1.42 -3.81
N CYS A 95 9.32 -1.33 -3.81
CA CYS A 95 10.19 -1.93 -4.83
C CYS A 95 10.52 -3.39 -4.53
N LYS A 96 10.39 -3.82 -3.26
CA LYS A 96 10.63 -5.19 -2.80
C LYS A 96 9.49 -5.65 -1.88
N PRO A 97 8.27 -5.83 -2.42
CA PRO A 97 7.11 -6.22 -1.64
C PRO A 97 7.29 -7.62 -1.05
N SER A 98 6.90 -7.79 0.21
CA SER A 98 7.01 -9.04 0.99
C SER A 98 5.78 -9.18 1.89
N ASP A 99 5.31 -10.41 2.08
CA ASP A 99 4.21 -10.74 3.00
C ASP A 99 4.59 -10.44 4.46
N ASP A 100 5.86 -10.67 4.81
CA ASP A 100 6.43 -10.29 6.09
C ASP A 100 6.97 -8.85 6.06
N PRO A 101 6.45 -7.95 6.91
CA PRO A 101 7.01 -6.61 7.05
C PRO A 101 8.33 -6.62 7.80
N LYS A 102 9.17 -5.60 7.53
CA LYS A 102 10.25 -5.23 8.43
C LYS A 102 9.66 -4.56 9.66
N LEU A 103 10.00 -5.06 10.86
CA LEU A 103 9.54 -4.53 12.15
C LEU A 103 10.47 -3.43 12.68
#